data_AF-A0A177WW11-F1
#
_entry.id   AF-A0A177WW11-F1
#
_cell.length_a   1.000
_cell.length_b   1.000
_cell.length_c   1.000
_cell.angle_alpha   90.00
_cell.angle_beta   90.00
_cell.angle_gamma   90.00
#
_symmetry.space_group_name_H-M   'P 1'
#
loop_
_entity.id
_entity.type
_entity.pdbx_description
1 polymer ?
#
loop_
_entity_poly.entity_id
_entity_poly.type
_entity_poly.pdbx_seq_one_letter_code
_entity_poly.pdbx_strand_id
1 'polypeptide(L)'
;MKLSIAILSSILFACSVTVADPVLASSTTSTATTTSSASPSATATSTLSASPSATATSGTSHSKSLDPYTVYMNNCYPISFDALKMIQLLASNSRKLERLSKDIDKKNAKVDEKKKMISELKNEIEYLKNNPSSNESEIAELESTLTSRNKTFKKFWKNLSILFRKHSQACQLNTELRRQLKDYFMEHHSTEETNTDGGPYLNRYPVFTSCFRSFYNGVFQRLPRSKNGVILRDSGAWK
;
A
#
# COMPACT_ATOMS: atom_id res chain seq x y z
N MET A 1 -8.93 30.42 4.87
CA MET A 1 -8.57 28.97 4.88
C MET A 1 -8.97 28.21 3.60
N LYS A 2 -9.66 28.82 2.61
CA LYS A 2 -10.04 28.14 1.36
C LYS A 2 -8.86 27.74 0.46
N LEU A 3 -7.78 28.54 0.45
CA LEU A 3 -6.60 28.28 -0.38
C LEU A 3 -5.84 26.99 0.02
N SER A 4 -5.82 26.66 1.32
CA SER A 4 -5.08 25.49 1.82
C SER A 4 -5.78 24.18 1.47
N ILE A 5 -7.12 24.17 1.37
CA ILE A 5 -7.91 22.96 1.05
C ILE A 5 -7.72 22.57 -0.42
N ALA A 6 -7.68 23.56 -1.33
CA ALA A 6 -7.43 23.33 -2.75
C ALA A 6 -6.02 22.77 -3.03
N ILE A 7 -5.00 23.29 -2.35
CA ILE A 7 -3.61 22.80 -2.46
C ILE A 7 -3.51 21.35 -1.91
N LEU A 8 -4.23 21.04 -0.84
CA LEU A 8 -4.23 19.70 -0.22
C LEU A 8 -4.93 18.64 -1.09
N SER A 9 -6.02 19.01 -1.76
CA SER A 9 -6.72 18.11 -2.71
C SER A 9 -5.89 17.84 -3.97
N SER A 10 -5.14 18.84 -4.46
CA SER A 10 -4.29 18.71 -5.65
C SER A 10 -3.11 17.76 -5.43
N ILE A 11 -2.54 17.75 -4.21
CA ILE A 11 -1.41 16.87 -3.85
C ILE A 11 -1.84 15.40 -3.72
N LEU A 12 -3.03 15.13 -3.17
CA LEU A 12 -3.60 13.78 -3.13
C LEU A 12 -3.96 13.28 -4.54
N PHE A 13 -4.54 14.15 -5.36
CA PHE A 13 -4.90 13.83 -6.74
C PHE A 13 -3.68 13.44 -7.59
N ALA A 14 -2.53 14.11 -7.44
CA ALA A 14 -1.31 13.75 -8.17
C ALA A 14 -0.82 12.32 -7.90
N CYS A 15 -1.10 11.77 -6.71
CA CYS A 15 -0.87 10.35 -6.44
C CYS A 15 -1.96 9.48 -7.07
N SER A 16 -3.24 9.88 -6.99
CA SER A 16 -4.36 9.12 -7.57
C SER A 16 -4.37 9.05 -9.11
N VAL A 17 -3.92 10.07 -9.85
CA VAL A 17 -3.92 10.00 -11.33
C VAL A 17 -2.78 9.11 -11.88
N THR A 18 -1.72 8.93 -11.10
CA THR A 18 -0.57 8.08 -11.47
C THR A 18 -0.63 6.70 -10.83
N VAL A 19 -1.49 6.54 -9.82
CA VAL A 19 -1.82 5.30 -9.12
C VAL A 19 -3.28 4.99 -9.44
N ALA A 20 -3.54 4.52 -10.66
CA ALA A 20 -4.60 3.53 -10.79
C ALA A 20 -4.17 2.34 -9.93
N ASP A 21 -4.65 2.31 -8.68
CA ASP A 21 -4.53 1.16 -7.81
C ASP A 21 -5.09 -0.06 -8.57
N PRO A 22 -4.37 -1.18 -8.68
CA PRO A 22 -5.04 -2.43 -8.96
C PRO A 22 -5.90 -2.73 -7.74
N VAL A 23 -7.22 -2.71 -7.94
CA VAL A 23 -8.16 -3.44 -7.12
C VAL A 23 -7.54 -4.82 -6.87
N LEU A 24 -7.20 -5.13 -5.62
CA LEU A 24 -6.95 -6.49 -5.22
C LEU A 24 -8.27 -7.23 -5.44
N ALA A 25 -8.43 -7.83 -6.62
CA ALA A 25 -9.44 -8.85 -6.85
C ALA A 25 -9.07 -10.03 -5.95
N SER A 26 -9.55 -10.01 -4.71
CA SER A 26 -9.54 -11.16 -3.83
C SER A 26 -10.97 -11.47 -3.43
N SER A 27 -11.35 -12.70 -3.72
CA SER A 27 -12.59 -13.39 -3.37
C SER A 27 -13.82 -13.07 -4.22
N THR A 28 -13.98 -13.81 -5.31
CA THR A 28 -15.30 -14.29 -5.75
C THR A 28 -15.41 -15.77 -5.41
N THR A 29 -16.06 -16.01 -4.27
CA THR A 29 -17.06 -17.04 -4.00
C THR A 29 -17.15 -18.17 -5.03
N SER A 30 -16.77 -19.38 -4.61
CA SER A 30 -17.15 -20.62 -5.28
C SER A 30 -18.68 -20.77 -5.24
N THR A 31 -19.35 -20.36 -6.30
CA THR A 31 -20.75 -20.74 -6.52
C THR A 31 -20.75 -22.08 -7.23
N ALA A 32 -21.21 -23.10 -6.51
CA ALA A 32 -21.54 -24.40 -7.08
C ALA A 32 -22.65 -24.24 -8.11
N THR A 33 -22.39 -24.67 -9.35
CA THR A 33 -23.44 -24.87 -10.35
C THR A 33 -23.42 -26.34 -10.74
N THR A 34 -24.36 -27.07 -10.17
CA THR A 34 -24.81 -28.38 -10.64
C THR A 34 -25.44 -28.21 -12.01
N THR A 35 -24.88 -28.86 -13.03
CA THR A 35 -25.66 -29.21 -14.22
C THR A 35 -25.21 -30.55 -14.78
N SER A 36 -26.17 -31.46 -14.72
CA SER A 36 -26.18 -32.83 -15.23
C SER A 36 -25.96 -32.86 -16.75
N SER A 37 -25.03 -33.69 -17.21
CA SER A 37 -24.95 -34.14 -18.60
C SER A 37 -24.46 -35.58 -18.65
N ALA A 38 -25.21 -36.39 -19.41
CA ALA A 38 -25.19 -37.85 -19.43
C ALA A 38 -23.92 -38.47 -20.04
N SER A 39 -23.68 -39.72 -19.63
CA SER A 39 -22.75 -40.71 -20.20
C SER A 39 -23.17 -41.09 -21.65
N PRO A 40 -22.28 -41.72 -22.46
CA PRO A 40 -22.00 -43.15 -22.27
C PRO A 40 -20.53 -43.61 -22.48
N SER A 41 -20.13 -44.52 -21.58
CA SER A 41 -19.53 -45.86 -21.79
C SER A 41 -18.18 -46.11 -22.51
N ALA A 42 -17.53 -47.19 -22.00
CA ALA A 42 -16.40 -48.01 -22.48
C ALA A 42 -14.99 -47.47 -22.16
N THR A 43 -14.05 -48.16 -21.49
CA THR A 43 -13.86 -49.58 -21.16
C THR A 43 -12.90 -49.70 -19.96
N ALA A 44 -13.15 -50.69 -19.11
CA ALA A 44 -12.37 -51.04 -17.92
C ALA A 44 -10.98 -51.62 -18.23
N THR A 45 -9.98 -51.33 -17.40
CA THR A 45 -8.99 -52.33 -16.97
C THR A 45 -8.47 -51.97 -15.58
N SER A 46 -8.72 -52.89 -14.66
CA SER A 46 -8.30 -52.91 -13.27
C SER A 46 -6.81 -53.17 -13.14
N THR A 47 -6.16 -52.48 -12.20
CA THR A 47 -5.12 -53.11 -11.36
C THR A 47 -5.12 -52.44 -9.99
N LEU A 48 -5.69 -53.17 -9.03
CA LEU A 48 -5.44 -53.05 -7.59
C LEU A 48 -3.92 -53.06 -7.33
N SER A 49 -3.46 -52.23 -6.40
CA SER A 49 -2.42 -52.64 -5.45
C SER A 49 -2.53 -51.80 -4.19
N ALA A 50 -2.53 -52.51 -3.07
CA ALA A 50 -2.96 -52.07 -1.76
C ALA A 50 -1.93 -51.19 -1.04
N SER A 51 -2.48 -50.51 -0.03
CA SER A 51 -1.81 -49.79 1.07
C SER A 51 -0.65 -50.59 1.71
N PRO A 52 0.26 -49.90 2.42
CA PRO A 52 0.03 -49.87 3.87
C PRO A 52 0.16 -48.49 4.50
N SER A 53 -0.71 -48.33 5.49
CA SER A 53 -0.72 -47.32 6.54
C SER A 53 0.56 -47.37 7.39
N ALA A 54 1.14 -46.21 7.72
CA ALA A 54 1.85 -46.01 9.00
C ALA A 54 2.17 -44.53 9.26
N THR A 55 1.60 -44.06 10.37
CA THR A 55 2.19 -43.11 11.33
C THR A 55 2.15 -41.62 10.98
N ALA A 56 1.10 -40.98 11.50
CA ALA A 56 1.07 -39.56 11.80
C ALA A 56 2.17 -39.22 12.81
N THR A 57 3.28 -38.70 12.31
CA THR A 57 4.25 -37.98 13.15
C THR A 57 3.84 -36.52 13.20
N SER A 58 3.19 -36.16 14.30
CA SER A 58 3.12 -34.79 14.79
C SER A 58 4.54 -34.23 14.89
N GLY A 59 4.93 -33.40 13.93
CA GLY A 59 6.23 -32.77 13.88
C GLY A 59 6.07 -31.33 13.45
N THR A 60 6.00 -30.46 14.46
CA THR A 60 6.32 -29.02 14.42
C THR A 60 6.14 -28.31 13.08
N SER A 61 5.19 -27.37 13.05
CA SER A 61 5.09 -26.28 12.07
C SER A 61 6.37 -25.44 12.07
N HIS A 62 7.47 -25.99 11.57
CA HIS A 62 8.63 -25.24 11.16
C HIS A 62 8.19 -24.50 9.90
N SER A 63 7.71 -23.27 10.10
CA SER A 63 7.83 -22.23 9.11
C SER A 63 9.31 -22.19 8.71
N LYS A 64 9.68 -22.99 7.70
CA LYS A 64 11.00 -22.96 7.11
C LYS A 64 11.10 -21.55 6.56
N SER A 65 11.84 -20.69 7.24
CA SER A 65 12.26 -19.41 6.67
C SER A 65 12.92 -19.75 5.34
N LEU A 66 12.25 -19.46 4.22
CA LEU A 66 12.78 -19.78 2.91
C LEU A 66 14.10 -19.05 2.74
N ASP A 67 15.11 -19.76 2.24
CA ASP A 67 16.41 -19.19 1.90
C ASP A 67 16.20 -18.00 0.93
N PRO A 68 16.74 -16.79 1.21
CA PRO A 68 16.56 -15.62 0.36
C PRO A 68 16.89 -15.86 -1.12
N TYR A 69 17.82 -16.76 -1.41
CA TYR A 69 18.15 -17.17 -2.77
C TYR A 69 16.99 -17.94 -3.46
N THR A 70 16.35 -18.87 -2.77
CA THR A 70 15.17 -19.60 -3.29
C THR A 70 14.00 -18.65 -3.52
N VAL A 71 13.77 -17.71 -2.61
CA VAL A 71 12.74 -16.68 -2.79
C VAL A 71 13.05 -15.82 -4.02
N TYR A 72 14.32 -15.49 -4.26
CA TYR A 72 14.74 -14.74 -5.45
C TYR A 72 14.49 -15.52 -6.73
N MET A 73 14.92 -16.77 -6.79
CA MET A 73 14.71 -17.62 -7.96
C MET A 73 13.23 -17.80 -8.29
N ASN A 74 12.37 -17.92 -7.28
CA ASN A 74 10.95 -18.16 -7.50
C ASN A 74 10.15 -16.90 -7.83
N ASN A 75 10.58 -15.73 -7.34
CA ASN A 75 9.74 -14.52 -7.38
C ASN A 75 10.36 -13.34 -8.12
N CYS A 76 11.67 -13.32 -8.33
CA CYS A 76 12.39 -12.15 -8.84
C CYS A 76 13.35 -12.44 -9.99
N TYR A 77 13.73 -13.69 -10.27
CA TYR A 77 14.58 -14.01 -11.41
C TYR A 77 13.80 -13.81 -12.73
N PRO A 78 14.40 -13.25 -13.81
CA PRO A 78 15.80 -12.84 -13.97
C PRO A 78 16.10 -11.34 -13.74
N ILE A 79 15.44 -10.68 -12.78
CA ILE A 79 15.66 -9.24 -12.51
C ILE A 79 17.09 -9.01 -11.99
N SER A 80 17.77 -8.00 -12.54
CA SER A 80 19.12 -7.58 -12.14
C SER A 80 19.15 -7.05 -10.71
N PHE A 81 20.33 -7.05 -10.10
CA PHE A 81 20.46 -6.65 -8.70
C PHE A 81 20.10 -5.18 -8.45
N ASP A 82 20.38 -4.28 -9.41
CA ASP A 82 20.05 -2.87 -9.27
C ASP A 82 18.55 -2.61 -9.44
N ALA A 83 17.89 -3.30 -10.39
CA ALA A 83 16.43 -3.29 -10.47
C ALA A 83 15.77 -3.90 -9.22
N LEU A 84 16.38 -4.93 -8.63
CA LEU A 84 15.92 -5.53 -7.38
C LEU A 84 15.95 -4.53 -6.21
N LYS A 85 17.00 -3.70 -6.09
CA LYS A 85 17.06 -2.61 -5.10
C LYS A 85 15.96 -1.58 -5.32
N MET A 86 15.70 -1.21 -6.58
CA MET A 86 14.63 -0.27 -6.92
C MET A 86 13.25 -0.82 -6.54
N ILE A 87 12.98 -2.10 -6.81
CA ILE A 87 11.74 -2.78 -6.40
C ILE A 87 11.61 -2.83 -4.88
N GLN A 88 12.67 -3.16 -4.15
CA GLN A 88 12.68 -3.16 -2.69
C GLN A 88 12.36 -1.77 -2.11
N LEU A 89 12.98 -0.73 -2.69
CA LEU A 89 12.76 0.65 -2.27
C LEU A 89 11.32 1.09 -2.57
N LEU A 90 10.81 0.77 -3.76
CA LEU A 90 9.43 1.05 -4.15
C LEU A 90 8.42 0.36 -3.23
N ALA A 91 8.65 -0.90 -2.87
CA ALA A 91 7.79 -1.65 -1.94
C ALA A 91 7.78 -1.04 -0.54
N SER A 92 8.96 -0.66 -0.02
CA SER A 92 9.08 -0.01 1.29
C SER A 92 8.41 1.35 1.31
N ASN A 93 8.59 2.16 0.27
CA ASN A 93 7.99 3.47 0.17
C ASN A 93 6.47 3.39 -0.05
N SER A 94 5.98 2.41 -0.82
CA SER A 94 4.53 2.15 -0.95
C SER A 94 3.87 1.86 0.39
N ARG A 95 4.49 1.03 1.26
CA ARG A 95 3.98 0.81 2.63
C ARG A 95 4.00 2.09 3.48
N LYS A 96 5.06 2.90 3.36
CA LYS A 96 5.14 4.18 4.08
C LYS A 96 4.04 5.14 3.60
N LEU A 97 3.78 5.18 2.30
CA LEU A 97 2.75 6.01 1.70
C LEU A 97 1.37 5.62 2.24
N GLU A 98 1.02 4.33 2.24
CA GLU A 98 -0.25 3.84 2.78
C GLU A 98 -0.46 4.21 4.26
N ARG A 99 0.60 4.10 5.08
CA ARG A 99 0.55 4.53 6.49
C ARG A 99 0.33 6.04 6.61
N LEU A 100 1.02 6.84 5.80
CA LEU A 100 0.85 8.29 5.78
C LEU A 100 -0.57 8.68 5.35
N SER A 101 -1.15 8.00 4.34
CA SER A 101 -2.52 8.23 3.90
C SER A 101 -3.51 7.96 5.04
N LYS A 102 -3.41 6.80 5.71
CA LYS A 102 -4.25 6.47 6.87
C LYS A 102 -4.11 7.49 8.01
N ASP A 103 -2.90 7.96 8.29
CA ASP A 103 -2.66 8.98 9.31
C ASP A 103 -3.26 10.35 8.96
N ILE A 104 -3.20 10.71 7.68
CA ILE A 104 -3.82 11.93 7.14
C ILE A 104 -5.34 11.83 7.29
N ASP A 105 -5.96 10.72 6.85
CA ASP A 105 -7.40 10.52 6.90
C ASP A 105 -7.93 10.58 8.34
N LYS A 106 -7.26 9.86 9.26
CA LYS A 106 -7.59 9.87 10.69
C LYS A 106 -7.48 11.27 11.29
N LYS A 107 -6.52 12.08 10.87
CA LYS A 107 -6.36 13.45 11.38
C LYS A 107 -7.34 14.41 10.74
N ASN A 108 -7.66 14.26 9.46
CA ASN A 108 -8.67 15.03 8.76
C ASN A 108 -10.04 14.87 9.40
N ALA A 109 -10.46 13.65 9.73
CA ALA A 109 -11.73 13.43 10.45
C ALA A 109 -11.83 14.27 11.73
N LYS A 110 -10.73 14.38 12.49
CA LYS A 110 -10.65 15.20 13.71
C LYS A 110 -10.61 16.70 13.45
N VAL A 111 -10.24 17.14 12.24
CA VAL A 111 -10.30 18.56 11.87
C VAL A 111 -11.75 19.01 11.91
N ASP A 112 -12.65 18.25 11.29
CA ASP A 112 -14.02 18.69 11.10
C ASP A 112 -14.79 18.72 12.42
N GLU A 113 -14.56 17.75 13.31
CA GLU A 113 -15.02 17.79 14.71
C GLU A 113 -14.55 19.05 15.43
N LYS A 114 -13.26 19.40 15.32
CA LYS A 114 -12.69 20.58 15.98
C LYS A 114 -13.22 21.89 15.40
N LYS A 115 -13.41 21.97 14.08
CA LYS A 115 -14.03 23.12 13.43
C LYS A 115 -15.45 23.33 13.93
N LYS A 116 -16.23 22.26 14.05
CA LYS A 116 -17.62 22.31 14.55
C LYS A 116 -17.65 22.88 15.98
N MET A 117 -16.87 22.32 16.90
CA MET A 117 -16.78 22.81 18.29
C MET A 117 -16.36 24.28 18.40
N ILE A 118 -15.42 24.72 17.55
CA ILE A 118 -14.98 26.12 17.51
C ILE A 118 -16.11 27.03 16.99
N SER A 119 -16.86 26.56 16.00
CA SER A 119 -17.99 27.31 15.45
C SER A 119 -19.14 27.43 16.45
N GLU A 120 -19.47 26.36 17.16
CA GLU A 120 -20.50 26.35 18.21
C GLU A 120 -20.16 27.34 19.33
N LEU A 121 -18.92 27.27 19.85
CA LEU A 121 -18.46 28.18 20.89
C LEU A 121 -18.47 29.65 20.42
N LYS A 122 -18.14 29.89 19.15
CA LYS A 122 -18.19 31.24 18.58
C LYS A 122 -19.63 31.77 18.53
N ASN A 123 -20.59 30.94 18.13
CA ASN A 123 -22.00 31.31 18.08
C ASN A 123 -22.58 31.58 19.47
N GLU A 124 -22.16 30.80 20.47
CA GLU A 124 -22.57 30.98 21.87
C GLU A 124 -22.09 32.32 22.45
N ILE A 125 -20.81 32.67 22.22
CA ILE A 125 -20.27 33.99 22.59
C ILE A 125 -21.05 35.12 21.90
N GLU A 126 -21.36 34.97 20.62
CA GLU A 126 -22.12 35.97 19.86
C GLU A 126 -23.54 36.14 20.40
N TYR A 127 -24.22 35.04 20.74
CA TYR A 127 -25.53 35.06 21.38
C TYR A 127 -25.49 35.80 22.74
N LEU A 128 -24.54 35.45 23.60
CA LEU A 128 -24.41 36.08 24.92
C LEU A 128 -24.13 37.58 24.81
N LYS A 129 -23.22 38.00 23.91
CA LYS A 129 -22.90 39.42 23.70
C LYS A 129 -24.09 40.26 23.22
N ASN A 130 -25.04 39.64 22.53
CA ASN A 130 -26.27 40.31 22.08
C ASN A 130 -27.37 40.32 23.14
N ASN A 131 -27.20 39.60 24.26
CA ASN A 131 -28.15 39.57 25.37
C ASN A 131 -27.77 40.61 26.43
N PRO A 132 -28.63 41.61 26.73
CA PRO A 132 -28.33 42.66 27.70
C PRO A 132 -28.29 42.18 29.17
N SER A 133 -28.74 40.95 29.43
CA SER A 133 -28.69 40.29 30.75
C SER A 133 -27.45 39.40 30.93
N SER A 134 -26.57 39.31 29.94
CA SER A 134 -25.42 38.40 30.00
C SER A 134 -24.37 38.86 31.01
N ASN A 135 -23.71 37.89 31.64
CA ASN A 135 -22.61 38.16 32.55
C ASN A 135 -21.31 38.36 31.77
N GLU A 136 -20.70 39.54 31.88
CA GLU A 136 -19.45 39.88 31.21
C GLU A 136 -18.30 38.93 31.58
N SER A 137 -18.28 38.42 32.82
CA SER A 137 -17.29 37.44 33.27
C SER A 137 -17.42 36.10 32.56
N GLU A 138 -18.65 35.65 32.27
CA GLU A 138 -18.92 34.39 31.57
C GLU A 138 -18.47 34.50 30.10
N ILE A 139 -18.78 35.63 29.45
CA ILE A 139 -18.32 35.92 28.08
C ILE A 139 -16.78 35.90 28.02
N ALA A 140 -16.11 36.55 28.97
CA ALA A 140 -14.64 36.56 29.02
C ALA A 140 -14.03 35.16 29.19
N GLU A 141 -14.66 34.28 30.00
CA GLU A 141 -14.24 32.89 30.16
C GLU A 141 -14.39 32.08 28.87
N LEU A 142 -15.52 32.22 28.17
CA LEU A 142 -15.75 31.58 26.89
C LEU A 142 -14.76 32.08 25.81
N GLU A 143 -14.48 33.38 25.75
CA GLU A 143 -13.51 33.97 24.83
C GLU A 143 -12.07 33.46 25.09
N SER A 144 -11.70 33.31 26.37
CA SER A 144 -10.43 32.68 26.77
C SER A 144 -10.35 31.22 26.31
N THR A 145 -11.43 30.46 26.52
CA THR A 145 -11.56 29.07 26.07
C THR A 145 -11.45 28.96 24.54
N LEU A 146 -12.12 29.84 23.79
CA LEU A 146 -12.06 29.90 22.34
C LEU A 146 -10.63 30.17 21.86
N THR A 147 -9.94 31.11 22.50
CA THR A 147 -8.54 31.45 22.20
C THR A 147 -7.62 30.25 22.40
N SER A 148 -7.76 29.54 23.53
CA SER A 148 -7.01 28.33 23.83
C SER A 148 -7.27 27.20 22.82
N ARG A 149 -8.55 26.96 22.47
CA ARG A 149 -8.94 25.96 21.46
C ARG A 149 -8.39 26.31 20.07
N ASN A 150 -8.44 27.57 19.67
CA ASN A 150 -7.88 28.04 18.40
C ASN A 150 -6.36 27.85 18.33
N LYS A 151 -5.62 28.15 19.41
CA LYS A 151 -4.18 27.91 19.50
C LYS A 151 -3.85 26.42 19.30
N THR A 152 -4.59 25.55 19.97
CA THR A 152 -4.44 24.09 19.85
C THR A 152 -4.78 23.59 18.45
N PHE A 153 -5.87 24.10 17.85
CA PHE A 153 -6.26 23.77 16.49
C PHE A 153 -5.21 24.19 15.45
N LYS A 154 -4.62 25.39 15.60
CA LYS A 154 -3.52 25.86 14.75
C LYS A 154 -2.29 24.93 14.83
N LYS A 155 -1.92 24.47 16.03
CA LYS A 155 -0.81 23.50 16.21
C LYS A 155 -1.15 22.16 15.54
N PHE A 156 -2.38 21.69 15.69
CA PHE A 156 -2.86 20.48 15.04
C PHE A 156 -2.79 20.58 13.50
N TRP A 157 -3.25 21.70 12.94
CA TRP A 157 -3.21 21.95 11.50
C TRP A 157 -1.77 21.98 10.95
N LYS A 158 -0.82 22.58 11.68
CA LYS A 158 0.61 22.53 11.32
C LYS A 158 1.17 21.10 11.28
N ASN A 159 0.78 20.24 12.22
CA ASN A 159 1.22 18.85 12.21
C ASN A 159 0.64 18.08 11.01
N LEU A 160 -0.61 18.36 10.66
CA LEU A 160 -1.27 17.78 9.50
C LEU A 160 -0.60 18.22 8.19
N SER A 161 -0.24 19.50 8.04
CA SER A 161 0.46 19.98 6.84
C SER A 161 1.84 19.34 6.66
N ILE A 162 2.55 19.04 7.75
CA ILE A 162 3.81 18.29 7.70
C ILE A 162 3.59 16.87 7.15
N LEU A 163 2.53 16.19 7.56
CA LEU A 163 2.19 14.86 7.04
C LEU A 163 1.89 14.89 5.55
N PHE A 164 1.11 15.87 5.10
CA PHE A 164 0.84 16.07 3.67
C PHE A 164 2.11 16.30 2.86
N ARG A 165 3.05 17.10 3.38
CA ARG A 165 4.35 17.30 2.71
C ARG A 165 5.14 16.00 2.60
N LYS A 166 5.19 15.19 3.68
CA LYS A 166 5.85 13.88 3.66
C LYS A 166 5.19 12.92 2.68
N HIS A 167 3.86 12.88 2.63
CA HIS A 167 3.11 12.07 1.69
C HIS A 167 3.41 12.47 0.25
N SER A 168 3.39 13.77 -0.05
CA SER A 168 3.74 14.32 -1.36
C SER A 168 5.14 13.90 -1.82
N GLN A 169 6.15 14.06 -0.95
CA GLN A 169 7.53 13.67 -1.23
C GLN A 169 7.67 12.16 -1.47
N ALA A 170 7.03 11.34 -0.63
CA ALA A 170 7.06 9.88 -0.81
C ALA A 170 6.40 9.45 -2.13
N CYS A 171 5.34 10.13 -2.52
CA CYS A 171 4.65 9.91 -3.78
C CYS A 171 5.53 10.27 -4.99
N GLN A 172 6.19 11.43 -4.97
CA GLN A 172 7.14 11.84 -6.02
C GLN A 172 8.27 10.82 -6.19
N LEU A 173 8.87 10.36 -5.09
CA LEU A 173 9.91 9.34 -5.11
C LEU A 173 9.39 8.02 -5.70
N ASN A 174 8.18 7.61 -5.35
CA ASN A 174 7.56 6.40 -5.90
C ASN A 174 7.28 6.51 -7.40
N THR A 175 6.82 7.67 -7.87
CA THR A 175 6.58 7.92 -9.30
C THR A 175 7.87 7.82 -10.09
N GLU A 176 8.96 8.41 -9.58
CA GLU A 176 10.27 8.35 -10.24
C GLU A 176 10.84 6.92 -10.26
N LEU A 177 10.73 6.18 -9.16
CA LEU A 177 11.13 4.76 -9.12
C LEU A 177 10.32 3.91 -10.10
N ARG A 178 9.00 4.15 -10.19
CA ARG A 178 8.15 3.45 -11.16
C ARG A 178 8.55 3.77 -12.60
N ARG A 179 8.96 5.00 -12.89
CA ARG A 179 9.47 5.42 -14.21
C ARG A 179 10.76 4.68 -14.56
N GLN A 180 11.75 4.71 -13.67
CA GLN A 180 13.04 4.02 -13.88
C GLN A 180 12.86 2.50 -14.04
N LEU A 181 12.00 1.89 -13.22
CA LEU A 181 11.66 0.47 -13.36
C LEU A 181 10.95 0.18 -14.68
N LYS A 182 10.08 1.09 -15.15
CA LYS A 182 9.43 0.95 -16.46
C LYS A 182 10.47 0.90 -17.58
N ASP A 183 11.43 1.81 -17.56
CA ASP A 183 12.49 1.87 -18.58
C ASP A 183 13.33 0.57 -18.55
N TYR A 184 13.70 0.10 -17.35
CA TYR A 184 14.39 -1.18 -17.17
C TYR A 184 13.62 -2.38 -17.74
N PHE A 185 12.34 -2.53 -17.40
CA PHE A 185 11.55 -3.68 -17.87
C PHE A 185 11.29 -3.62 -19.38
N MET A 186 11.22 -2.43 -19.98
CA MET A 186 11.16 -2.32 -21.43
C MET A 186 12.42 -2.79 -22.13
N GLU A 187 13.58 -2.45 -21.59
CA GLU A 187 14.84 -2.80 -22.20
C GLU A 187 15.17 -4.29 -22.04
N HIS A 188 14.93 -4.83 -20.84
CA HIS A 188 15.40 -6.17 -20.48
C HIS A 188 14.32 -7.26 -20.52
N HIS A 189 13.03 -6.91 -20.59
CA HIS A 189 11.91 -7.84 -20.59
C HIS A 189 10.90 -7.61 -21.73
N SER A 190 11.33 -6.97 -22.82
CA SER A 190 10.49 -6.62 -23.99
C SER A 190 9.79 -7.81 -24.66
N THR A 191 10.30 -9.03 -24.49
CA THR A 191 9.77 -10.26 -25.10
C THR A 191 8.87 -11.08 -24.18
N GLU A 192 8.70 -10.66 -22.92
CA GLU A 192 7.80 -11.35 -21.98
C GLU A 192 6.34 -11.12 -22.44
N GLU A 193 5.51 -12.18 -22.48
CA GLU A 193 4.09 -12.04 -22.83
C GLU A 193 3.42 -11.09 -21.85
N THR A 194 3.30 -9.82 -22.25
CA THR A 194 2.64 -8.81 -21.42
C THR A 194 1.16 -9.13 -21.39
N ASN A 195 0.56 -9.21 -20.20
CA ASN A 195 -0.88 -9.35 -20.07
C ASN A 195 -1.56 -8.19 -20.82
N THR A 196 -2.32 -8.50 -21.87
CA THR A 196 -3.03 -7.52 -22.71
C THR A 196 -4.09 -6.73 -21.94
N ASP A 197 -4.58 -7.31 -20.84
CA ASP A 197 -5.53 -6.72 -19.88
C ASP A 197 -4.84 -6.05 -18.66
N GLY A 198 -3.50 -6.06 -18.62
CA GLY A 198 -2.72 -5.84 -17.41
C GLY A 198 -2.53 -4.37 -17.01
N GLY A 199 -3.57 -3.72 -16.49
CA GLY A 199 -3.48 -2.55 -15.59
C GLY A 199 -2.35 -1.52 -15.82
N PRO A 200 -1.85 -0.84 -14.76
CA PRO A 200 -0.71 0.08 -14.86
C PRO A 200 0.54 -0.62 -15.40
N TYR A 201 1.32 0.09 -16.22
CA TYR A 201 2.45 -0.41 -17.01
C TYR A 201 3.33 -1.52 -16.39
N LEU A 202 3.79 -1.35 -15.15
CA LEU A 202 4.67 -2.33 -14.50
C LEU A 202 3.97 -3.64 -14.16
N ASN A 203 2.66 -3.61 -13.93
CA ASN A 203 1.87 -4.80 -13.59
C ASN A 203 1.67 -5.73 -14.80
N ARG A 204 2.04 -5.28 -16.00
CA ARG A 204 2.08 -6.12 -17.21
C ARG A 204 3.17 -7.17 -17.15
N TYR A 205 4.21 -6.95 -16.35
CA TYR A 205 5.32 -7.87 -16.15
C TYR A 205 5.03 -8.76 -14.92
N PRO A 206 4.74 -10.07 -15.10
CA PRO A 206 4.43 -10.96 -13.99
C PRO A 206 5.58 -11.06 -12.97
N VAL A 207 6.82 -11.10 -13.46
CA VAL A 207 8.02 -11.15 -12.61
C VAL A 207 8.16 -9.91 -11.73
N PHE A 208 7.82 -8.70 -12.23
CA PHE A 208 7.79 -7.48 -11.42
C PHE A 208 6.78 -7.63 -10.28
N THR A 209 5.57 -8.06 -10.60
CA THR A 209 4.45 -8.13 -9.65
C THR A 209 4.75 -9.14 -8.54
N SER A 210 5.28 -10.32 -8.90
CA SER A 210 5.70 -11.35 -7.94
C SER A 210 6.82 -10.84 -7.02
N CYS A 211 7.84 -10.20 -7.60
CA CYS A 211 8.99 -9.68 -6.86
C CYS A 211 8.58 -8.54 -5.91
N PHE A 212 7.81 -7.58 -6.41
CA PHE A 212 7.28 -6.46 -5.63
C PHE A 212 6.47 -6.97 -4.44
N ARG A 213 5.57 -7.94 -4.66
CA ARG A 213 4.76 -8.55 -3.60
C ARG A 213 5.63 -9.19 -2.53
N SER A 214 6.70 -9.86 -2.91
CA SER A 214 7.65 -10.50 -1.98
C SER A 214 8.31 -9.48 -1.05
N PHE A 215 8.71 -8.30 -1.56
CA PHE A 215 9.23 -7.22 -0.71
C PHE A 215 8.15 -6.50 0.09
N TYR A 216 7.00 -6.22 -0.52
CA TYR A 216 5.90 -5.48 0.11
C TYR A 216 5.33 -6.26 1.30
N ASN A 217 5.13 -7.57 1.16
CA ASN A 217 4.67 -8.45 2.23
C ASN A 217 5.76 -8.76 3.27
N GLY A 218 7.00 -8.32 3.06
CA GLY A 218 8.11 -8.56 3.99
C GLY A 218 8.66 -9.98 3.97
N VAL A 219 8.37 -10.77 2.92
CA VAL A 219 8.99 -12.09 2.69
C VAL A 219 10.48 -11.92 2.45
N PHE A 220 10.88 -10.86 1.73
CA PHE A 220 12.27 -10.39 1.71
C PHE A 220 12.54 -9.37 2.82
N GLN A 221 13.25 -9.81 3.87
CA GLN A 221 13.75 -8.90 4.91
C GLN A 221 15.07 -8.21 4.53
N ARG A 222 15.88 -8.85 3.68
CA ARG A 222 17.16 -8.35 3.16
C ARG A 222 17.36 -8.81 1.71
N LEU A 223 18.19 -8.09 0.95
CA LEU A 223 18.56 -8.49 -0.40
C LEU A 223 19.23 -9.87 -0.38
N PRO A 224 18.92 -10.75 -1.34
CA PRO A 224 19.58 -12.04 -1.46
C PRO A 224 21.09 -11.84 -1.65
N ARG A 225 21.88 -12.47 -0.77
CA ARG A 225 23.32 -12.66 -0.96
C ARG A 225 23.53 -14.10 -1.39
N SER A 226 24.41 -14.37 -2.37
CA SER A 226 24.77 -15.76 -2.67
C SER A 226 25.43 -16.39 -1.45
N LYS A 227 25.30 -17.72 -1.31
CA LYS A 227 25.91 -18.50 -0.22
C LYS A 227 27.44 -18.34 -0.12
N ASN A 228 28.08 -17.82 -1.17
CA ASN A 228 29.53 -17.62 -1.25
C ASN A 228 29.97 -16.16 -0.97
N GLY A 229 29.09 -15.30 -0.45
CA GLY A 229 29.43 -13.90 -0.18
C GLY A 229 29.61 -13.02 -1.43
N VAL A 230 29.48 -13.60 -2.63
CA VAL A 230 29.46 -12.87 -3.88
C VAL A 230 28.10 -12.19 -3.99
N ILE A 231 28.09 -10.86 -3.90
CA ILE A 231 26.96 -10.02 -4.33
C ILE A 231 26.58 -10.52 -5.72
N LEU A 232 25.29 -10.77 -5.98
CA LEU A 232 24.76 -11.06 -7.32
C LEU A 232 25.27 -9.95 -8.26
N ARG A 233 26.44 -10.16 -8.87
CA ARG A 233 26.98 -9.28 -9.89
C ARG A 233 26.13 -9.54 -11.11
N ASP A 234 25.75 -8.42 -11.71
CA ASP A 234 24.99 -8.31 -12.93
C ASP A 234 25.30 -9.44 -13.91
N SER A 235 24.28 -10.21 -14.26
CA SER A 235 24.38 -11.29 -15.25
C SER A 235 24.51 -10.75 -16.69
N GLY A 236 24.77 -9.46 -16.87
CA GLY A 236 24.98 -8.81 -18.17
C GLY A 236 26.29 -9.18 -18.88
N ALA A 237 27.04 -10.18 -18.39
CA ALA A 237 28.28 -10.65 -19.00
C ALA A 237 28.12 -11.93 -19.86
N TRP A 238 26.89 -12.31 -20.24
CA TRP A 238 26.64 -13.39 -21.19
C TRP A 238 25.90 -12.90 -22.43
N LYS A 239 26.56 -12.03 -23.20
CA LYS A 239 26.48 -11.96 -24.67
C LYS A 239 27.83 -11.52 -25.20
#